data_AF-A0A811PU62-F1
#
_entry.id   AF-A0A811PU62-F1
#
_cell.length_a   1.000
_cell.length_b   1.000
_cell.length_c   1.000
_cell.angle_alpha   90.00
_cell.angle_beta   90.00
_cell.angle_gamma   90.00
#
_symmetry.space_group_name_H-M   'P 1'
#
loop_
_entity.id
_entity.type
_entity.pdbx_description
1 polymer ?
#
loop_
_entity_poly.entity_id
_entity_poly.type
_entity_poly.pdbx_seq_one_letter_code
_entity_poly.pdbx_strand_id
1 'polypeptide(L)'
;MGSSAPLAIADICDANSHLLTNGELRPLPPIFQIYGRKKAFSGPVVTVKCFEDNVLVRELVAQKGHGRVMVIDGCGSLRSAIIGGVLAKRAENNEWAGIVVYGCIRDVDDVNLCDIGVRALGSYPVKPGKKGNGEKHVPVTIAGIRVCEGDWLYADSDGILVSTSEMTA
;
A
#
# COMPACT_ATOMS: atom_id res chain seq x y z
N MET A 1 20.14 14.74 11.43
CA MET A 1 19.25 14.03 12.37
C MET A 1 19.08 12.63 11.81
N GLY A 2 19.36 11.60 12.63
CA GLY A 2 19.84 10.28 12.20
C GLY A 2 19.00 9.62 11.10
N SER A 3 19.66 9.28 10.00
CA SER A 3 19.17 8.27 9.07
C SER A 3 19.23 6.94 9.82
N SER A 4 18.14 6.49 10.44
CA SER A 4 18.04 5.07 10.78
C SER A 4 18.16 4.30 9.47
N ALA A 5 18.91 3.21 9.46
CA ALA A 5 18.88 2.31 8.31
C ALA A 5 17.42 1.89 8.07
N PRO A 6 16.97 1.75 6.81
CA PRO A 6 15.66 1.20 6.53
C PRO A 6 15.57 -0.19 7.18
N LEU A 7 14.56 -0.38 8.04
CA LEU A 7 14.26 -1.66 8.66
C LEU A 7 14.00 -2.71 7.57
N ALA A 8 14.84 -3.73 7.49
CA ALA A 8 14.61 -4.87 6.61
C ALA A 8 13.48 -5.73 7.18
N ILE A 9 12.54 -6.17 6.33
CA ILE A 9 11.39 -6.95 6.77
C ILE A 9 11.84 -8.31 7.34
N ALA A 10 12.85 -8.94 6.75
CA ALA A 10 13.42 -10.18 7.25
C ALA A 10 13.93 -10.03 8.69
N ASP A 11 14.70 -8.97 8.96
CA ASP A 11 15.23 -8.70 10.31
C ASP A 11 14.10 -8.45 11.33
N ILE A 12 13.03 -7.74 10.95
CA ILE A 12 11.85 -7.55 11.81
C ILE A 12 11.22 -8.91 12.16
N CYS A 13 11.03 -9.78 11.16
CA CYS A 13 10.43 -11.10 11.35
C CYS A 13 11.28 -12.00 12.26
N ASP A 14 12.60 -12.00 12.07
CA ASP A 14 13.54 -12.81 12.86
C ASP A 14 13.63 -12.32 14.31
N ALA A 15 13.68 -11.00 14.52
CA ALA A 15 13.72 -10.42 15.87
C ALA A 15 12.38 -10.58 16.64
N ASN A 16 11.27 -10.70 15.91
CA ASN A 16 9.92 -10.65 16.49
C ASN A 16 9.07 -11.88 16.15
N SER A 17 9.66 -13.08 16.08
CA SER A 17 8.93 -14.29 15.67
C SER A 17 7.74 -14.66 16.57
N HIS A 18 7.76 -14.22 17.83
CA HIS A 18 6.62 -14.36 18.74
C HIS A 18 5.39 -13.53 18.29
N LEU A 19 5.62 -12.36 17.69
CA LEU A 19 4.56 -11.52 17.12
C LEU A 19 3.97 -12.09 15.83
N LEU A 20 4.75 -12.91 15.09
CA LEU A 20 4.21 -13.68 13.96
C LEU A 20 3.22 -14.74 14.45
N THR A 21 3.56 -15.41 15.56
CA THR A 21 2.76 -16.52 16.10
C THR A 21 1.46 -16.02 16.75
N ASN A 22 1.48 -14.85 17.39
CA ASN A 22 0.29 -14.27 18.03
C ASN A 22 -0.60 -13.44 17.06
N GLY A 23 -0.15 -13.25 15.80
CA GLY A 23 -0.90 -12.57 14.76
C GLY A 23 -0.82 -11.03 14.79
N GLU A 24 0.10 -10.46 15.57
CA GLU A 24 0.36 -9.02 15.57
C GLU A 24 1.25 -8.60 14.39
N LEU A 25 2.19 -9.45 13.98
CA LEU A 25 2.95 -9.34 12.74
C LEU A 25 2.37 -10.30 11.69
N ARG A 26 1.97 -9.75 10.55
CA ARG A 26 1.21 -10.46 9.51
C ARG A 26 1.85 -10.23 8.14
N PRO A 27 2.70 -11.16 7.67
CA PRO A 27 3.24 -11.08 6.32
C PRO A 27 2.12 -11.31 5.29
N LEU A 28 2.08 -10.49 4.25
CA LEU A 28 1.17 -10.74 3.13
C LEU A 28 1.73 -11.83 2.19
N PRO A 29 0.85 -12.57 1.51
CA PRO A 29 1.27 -13.50 0.45
C PRO A 29 2.10 -12.79 -0.63
N PRO A 30 3.08 -13.48 -1.26
CA PRO A 30 4.01 -12.91 -2.23
C PRO A 30 3.38 -12.76 -3.63
N ILE A 31 2.22 -12.10 -3.69
CA ILE A 31 1.44 -11.86 -4.92
C ILE A 31 1.51 -10.41 -5.40
N PHE A 32 2.19 -9.55 -4.65
CA PHE A 32 2.31 -8.13 -4.96
C PHE A 32 3.61 -7.85 -5.72
N GLN A 33 3.47 -7.19 -6.86
CA GLN A 33 4.58 -6.71 -7.68
C GLN A 33 5.04 -5.32 -7.21
N ILE A 34 6.31 -5.03 -7.48
CA ILE A 34 6.97 -3.79 -7.08
C ILE A 34 6.85 -2.76 -8.21
N TYR A 35 6.32 -1.59 -7.87
CA TYR A 35 6.23 -0.42 -8.73
C TYR A 35 6.70 0.83 -8.00
N GLY A 36 7.03 1.88 -8.75
CA GLY A 36 7.59 3.12 -8.18
C GLY A 36 9.08 3.02 -7.86
N ARG A 37 9.72 4.17 -7.64
CA ARG A 37 11.17 4.21 -7.38
C ARG A 37 11.54 3.72 -5.99
N LYS A 38 10.67 3.92 -5.00
CA LYS A 38 10.94 3.47 -3.62
C LYS A 38 10.65 1.98 -3.49
N LYS A 39 11.71 1.19 -3.54
CA LYS A 39 11.66 -0.25 -3.29
C LYS A 39 11.35 -0.56 -1.83
N ALA A 40 11.75 0.28 -0.89
CA ALA A 40 11.42 0.15 0.52
C ALA A 40 10.63 1.38 1.01
N PHE A 41 9.57 1.13 1.79
CA PHE A 41 8.77 2.17 2.42
C PHE A 41 8.00 1.60 3.61
N SER A 42 7.67 2.45 4.56
CA SER A 42 6.82 2.09 5.70
C SER A 42 6.04 3.29 6.20
N GLY A 43 5.01 3.02 6.99
CA GLY A 43 4.25 4.06 7.68
C GLY A 43 2.91 3.58 8.24
N PRO A 44 2.22 4.47 8.96
CA PRO A 44 0.88 4.19 9.46
C PRO A 44 -0.12 4.05 8.30
N VAL A 45 -1.06 3.12 8.44
CA VAL A 45 -2.00 2.75 7.39
C VAL A 45 -3.24 3.66 7.37
N VAL A 46 -3.64 4.04 6.15
CA VAL A 46 -4.97 4.55 5.82
C VAL A 46 -5.63 3.58 4.85
N THR A 47 -6.85 3.16 5.15
CA THR A 47 -7.55 2.16 4.34
C THR A 47 -8.62 2.77 3.45
N VAL A 48 -8.83 2.15 2.30
CA VAL A 48 -9.97 2.43 1.42
C VAL A 48 -10.41 1.15 0.74
N LYS A 49 -11.72 0.90 0.75
CA LYS A 49 -12.36 -0.21 0.05
C LYS A 49 -13.15 0.31 -1.12
N CYS A 50 -12.92 -0.24 -2.30
CA CYS A 50 -13.67 0.11 -3.50
C CYS A 50 -13.71 -1.08 -4.46
N PHE A 51 -14.63 -1.05 -5.42
CA PHE A 51 -14.71 -2.08 -6.45
C PHE A 51 -14.78 -1.42 -7.82
N GLU A 52 -13.68 -1.54 -8.59
CA GLU A 52 -13.57 -0.99 -9.94
C GLU A 52 -13.93 0.50 -10.02
N ASP A 53 -13.67 1.25 -8.95
CA ASP A 53 -13.91 2.69 -8.79
C ASP A 53 -12.74 3.32 -8.04
N ASN A 54 -12.39 4.57 -8.37
CA ASN A 54 -11.28 5.26 -7.71
C ASN A 54 -11.58 6.67 -7.21
N VAL A 55 -12.85 7.10 -7.12
CA VAL A 55 -13.18 8.46 -6.64
C VAL A 55 -12.63 8.69 -5.23
N LEU A 56 -12.86 7.75 -4.31
CA LEU A 56 -12.39 7.85 -2.93
C LEU A 56 -10.86 7.80 -2.84
N VAL A 57 -10.21 7.01 -3.70
CA VAL A 57 -8.75 6.97 -3.82
C VAL A 57 -8.22 8.32 -4.26
N ARG A 58 -8.86 8.96 -5.25
CA ARG A 58 -8.48 10.29 -5.76
C ARG A 58 -8.60 11.38 -4.69
N GLU A 59 -9.59 11.28 -3.82
CA GLU A 59 -9.78 12.17 -2.68
C GLU A 59 -8.69 11.97 -1.63
N LEU A 60 -8.34 10.73 -1.30
CA LEU A 60 -7.31 10.45 -0.30
C LEU A 60 -5.92 10.89 -0.78
N VAL A 61 -5.53 10.56 -2.02
CA VAL A 61 -4.21 10.99 -2.55
C VAL A 61 -4.11 12.51 -2.71
N ALA A 62 -5.23 13.24 -2.69
CA ALA A 62 -5.26 14.69 -2.69
C ALA A 62 -4.86 15.31 -1.34
N GLN A 63 -5.00 14.56 -0.26
CA GLN A 63 -4.66 14.99 1.09
C GLN A 63 -3.19 14.73 1.39
N LYS A 64 -2.66 15.43 2.40
CA LYS A 64 -1.31 15.20 2.90
C LYS A 64 -1.18 13.78 3.49
N GLY A 65 -0.20 13.05 2.97
CA GLY A 65 0.14 11.70 3.38
C GLY A 65 0.82 11.66 4.73
N HIS A 66 1.69 12.63 5.04
CA HIS A 66 2.49 12.65 6.29
C HIS A 66 3.24 11.33 6.53
N GLY A 67 3.81 10.73 5.48
CA GLY A 67 4.49 9.44 5.56
C GLY A 67 3.58 8.23 5.78
N ARG A 68 2.25 8.39 5.64
CA ARG A 68 1.30 7.26 5.71
C ARG A 68 1.38 6.38 4.47
N VAL A 69 0.91 5.14 4.64
CA VAL A 69 0.72 4.17 3.56
C VAL A 69 -0.77 4.02 3.29
N MET A 70 -1.17 4.17 2.02
CA MET A 70 -2.56 3.91 1.60
C MET A 70 -2.72 2.44 1.24
N VAL A 71 -3.65 1.75 1.88
CA VAL A 71 -4.00 0.36 1.57
C VAL A 71 -5.37 0.34 0.90
N ILE A 72 -5.40 -0.07 -0.36
CA ILE A 72 -6.60 -0.12 -1.20
C ILE A 72 -7.05 -1.57 -1.36
N ASP A 73 -8.23 -1.88 -0.82
CA ASP A 73 -8.94 -3.12 -1.13
C ASP A 73 -9.80 -2.91 -2.37
N GLY A 74 -9.29 -3.39 -3.51
CA GLY A 74 -9.96 -3.42 -4.81
C GLY A 74 -10.72 -4.72 -5.08
N CYS A 75 -10.97 -5.52 -4.05
CA CYS A 75 -11.47 -6.90 -4.12
C CYS A 75 -10.62 -7.82 -5.02
N GLY A 76 -9.34 -7.49 -5.25
CA GLY A 76 -8.45 -8.27 -6.10
C GLY A 76 -8.83 -8.25 -7.58
N SER A 77 -9.64 -7.28 -8.03
CA SER A 77 -10.06 -7.22 -9.44
C SER A 77 -8.86 -6.98 -10.35
N LEU A 78 -8.73 -7.85 -11.36
CA LEU A 78 -7.76 -7.72 -12.44
C LEU A 78 -8.37 -7.15 -13.73
N ARG A 79 -9.61 -6.64 -13.66
CA ARG A 79 -10.38 -6.14 -14.82
C ARG A 79 -10.33 -4.63 -14.97
N SER A 80 -9.74 -3.93 -14.02
CA SER A 80 -9.64 -2.47 -14.02
C SER A 80 -8.48 -2.01 -13.16
N ALA A 81 -7.81 -0.93 -13.59
CA ALA A 81 -6.74 -0.31 -12.83
C ALA A 81 -7.26 0.77 -11.91
N ILE A 82 -6.99 0.66 -10.60
CA ILE A 82 -7.47 1.60 -9.60
C ILE A 82 -6.65 2.89 -9.60
N ILE A 83 -5.33 2.74 -9.75
CA ILE A 83 -4.38 3.86 -9.83
C ILE A 83 -3.58 3.84 -11.13
N GLY A 84 -3.07 5.01 -11.52
CA GLY A 84 -2.10 5.18 -12.59
C GLY A 84 -1.15 6.34 -12.28
N GLY A 85 -0.30 6.70 -13.24
CA GLY A 85 0.80 7.65 -13.08
C GLY A 85 0.39 8.99 -12.45
N VAL A 86 -0.73 9.56 -12.89
CA VAL A 86 -1.25 10.84 -12.34
C VAL A 86 -1.56 10.73 -10.84
N LEU A 87 -2.13 9.61 -10.38
CA LEU A 87 -2.45 9.44 -8.96
C LEU A 87 -1.22 9.10 -8.13
N ALA A 88 -0.30 8.31 -8.68
CA ALA A 88 0.99 8.02 -8.05
C ALA A 88 1.80 9.33 -7.85
N LYS A 89 1.89 10.16 -8.89
CA LYS A 89 2.57 11.46 -8.82
C LYS A 89 1.90 12.41 -7.83
N ARG A 90 0.57 12.39 -7.74
CA ARG A 90 -0.15 13.20 -6.75
C ARG A 90 0.13 12.75 -5.33
N ALA A 91 0.17 11.44 -5.09
CA ALA A 91 0.52 10.88 -3.79
C ALA A 91 1.97 11.21 -3.39
N GLU A 92 2.91 11.13 -4.34
CA GLU A 92 4.30 11.58 -4.15
C GLU A 92 4.35 13.06 -3.73
N ASN A 93 3.72 13.95 -4.50
CA ASN A 93 3.68 15.40 -4.20
C ASN A 93 3.03 15.73 -2.85
N ASN A 94 2.18 14.83 -2.35
CA ASN A 94 1.50 14.95 -1.07
C ASN A 94 2.17 14.15 0.05
N GLU A 95 3.40 13.68 -0.13
CA GLU A 95 4.23 13.07 0.93
C GLU A 95 3.63 11.77 1.49
N TRP A 96 2.98 10.97 0.64
CA TRP A 96 2.64 9.58 0.98
C TRP A 96 3.90 8.71 0.92
N ALA A 97 4.08 7.81 1.90
CA ALA A 97 5.20 6.86 1.89
C ALA A 97 5.01 5.80 0.80
N GLY A 98 3.78 5.33 0.62
CA GLY A 98 3.45 4.38 -0.42
C GLY A 98 1.97 4.06 -0.57
N ILE A 99 1.67 3.26 -1.59
CA ILE A 99 0.34 2.76 -1.91
C ILE A 99 0.40 1.25 -2.14
N VAL A 100 -0.43 0.49 -1.43
CA VAL A 100 -0.64 -0.94 -1.64
C VAL A 100 -2.03 -1.15 -2.23
N VAL A 101 -2.10 -1.82 -3.38
CA VAL A 101 -3.33 -2.02 -4.15
C VAL A 101 -3.62 -3.50 -4.25
N TYR A 102 -4.67 -3.97 -3.57
CA TYR A 102 -5.23 -5.28 -3.82
C TYR A 102 -6.12 -5.26 -5.07
N GLY A 103 -5.46 -5.16 -6.22
CA GLY A 103 -6.03 -4.99 -7.55
C GLY A 103 -4.95 -4.59 -8.56
N CYS A 104 -5.36 -4.12 -9.74
CA CYS A 104 -4.44 -3.66 -10.79
C CYS A 104 -4.13 -2.16 -10.75
N ILE A 105 -3.01 -1.80 -11.37
CA ILE A 105 -2.62 -0.42 -11.71
C ILE A 105 -2.45 -0.25 -13.22
N ARG A 106 -2.13 0.95 -13.67
CA ARG A 106 -1.79 1.24 -15.07
C ARG A 106 -0.73 2.33 -15.17
N ASP A 107 -0.34 2.66 -16.40
CA ASP A 107 0.67 3.68 -16.68
C ASP A 107 1.98 3.36 -15.92
N VAL A 108 2.41 2.09 -16.00
CA VAL A 108 3.49 1.52 -15.17
C VAL A 108 4.79 2.31 -15.30
N ASP A 109 5.12 2.75 -16.52
CA ASP A 109 6.32 3.55 -16.78
C ASP A 109 6.28 4.88 -16.01
N ASP A 110 5.14 5.58 -16.04
CA ASP A 110 4.95 6.82 -15.28
C ASP A 110 5.00 6.58 -13.77
N VAL A 111 4.37 5.50 -13.29
CA VAL A 111 4.41 5.10 -11.88
C VAL A 111 5.86 4.86 -11.44
N ASN A 112 6.66 4.17 -12.27
CA ASN A 112 8.06 3.86 -12.00
C ASN A 112 9.00 5.08 -12.05
N LEU A 113 8.54 6.23 -12.54
CA LEU A 113 9.26 7.51 -12.44
C LEU A 113 8.98 8.26 -11.14
N CYS A 114 7.93 7.90 -10.40
CA CYS A 114 7.52 8.59 -9.16
C CYS A 114 8.38 8.15 -7.96
N ASP A 115 8.79 9.09 -7.10
CA ASP A 115 9.54 8.83 -5.85
C ASP A 115 8.64 8.37 -4.69
N ILE A 116 7.83 7.35 -4.95
CA ILE A 116 6.90 6.73 -4.00
C ILE A 116 6.97 5.22 -4.12
N GLY A 117 6.61 4.51 -3.05
CA GLY A 117 6.49 3.05 -3.08
C GLY A 117 5.11 2.62 -3.56
N VAL A 118 5.05 1.71 -4.53
CA VAL A 118 3.77 1.14 -4.99
C VAL A 118 3.86 -0.38 -4.99
N ARG A 119 2.78 -1.03 -4.52
CA ARG A 119 2.59 -2.48 -4.58
C ARG A 119 1.23 -2.78 -5.17
N ALA A 120 1.16 -3.72 -6.11
CA ALA A 120 -0.11 -4.11 -6.72
C ALA A 120 -0.07 -5.55 -7.25
N LEU A 121 -1.23 -6.16 -7.51
CA LEU A 121 -1.29 -7.51 -8.07
C LEU A 121 -0.75 -7.59 -9.50
N GLY A 122 -0.87 -6.49 -10.25
CA GLY A 122 -0.40 -6.40 -11.63
C GLY A 122 -0.83 -5.09 -12.31
N SER A 123 -0.65 -5.05 -13.62
CA SER A 123 -1.07 -3.92 -14.45
C SER A 123 -2.18 -4.31 -15.42
N TYR A 124 -3.13 -3.40 -15.66
CA TYR A 124 -4.20 -3.57 -16.65
C TYR A 124 -4.58 -2.22 -17.28
N PRO A 125 -4.78 -2.11 -18.60
CA PRO A 125 -4.92 -0.80 -19.25
C PRO A 125 -6.27 -0.10 -19.00
N VAL A 126 -7.31 -0.84 -18.60
CA VAL A 126 -8.67 -0.29 -18.50
C VAL A 126 -8.82 0.60 -17.26
N LYS A 127 -9.39 1.80 -17.47
CA LYS A 127 -9.69 2.77 -16.41
C LYS A 127 -10.78 2.27 -15.45
N PRO A 128 -10.81 2.74 -14.20
CA PRO A 128 -11.88 2.43 -13.27
C PRO A 128 -13.10 3.33 -13.53
N GLY A 129 -14.22 2.90 -12.96
CA GLY A 129 -15.41 3.72 -12.81
C GLY A 129 -15.17 4.95 -11.94
N LYS A 130 -16.13 5.88 -12.00
CA LYS A 130 -16.11 7.16 -11.28
C LYS A 130 -17.47 7.48 -10.66
N LYS A 131 -18.11 6.47 -10.10
CA LYS A 131 -19.42 6.55 -9.46
C LYS A 131 -19.34 7.01 -8.01
N GLY A 132 -18.18 6.88 -7.35
CA GLY A 132 -18.05 7.27 -5.94
C GLY A 132 -18.34 6.15 -4.94
N ASN A 133 -18.46 4.92 -5.41
CA ASN A 133 -18.81 3.79 -4.56
C ASN A 133 -17.59 3.29 -3.78
N GLY A 134 -17.78 3.03 -2.49
CA GLY A 134 -16.76 2.48 -1.60
C GLY A 134 -16.81 3.10 -0.21
N GLU A 135 -15.82 2.78 0.60
CA GLU A 135 -15.71 3.21 1.99
C GLU A 135 -14.26 3.59 2.30
N LYS A 136 -14.04 4.71 2.99
CA LYS A 136 -12.73 5.14 3.51
C LYS A 136 -12.67 4.83 5.00
N HIS A 137 -11.46 4.60 5.53
CA HIS A 137 -11.24 4.45 6.97
C HIS A 137 -11.97 3.24 7.59
N VAL A 138 -12.20 2.19 6.79
CA VAL A 138 -12.81 0.93 7.25
C VAL A 138 -11.78 -0.20 7.27
N PRO A 139 -11.88 -1.17 8.19
CA PRO A 139 -11.06 -2.37 8.12
C PRO A 139 -11.23 -3.08 6.77
N VAL A 140 -10.12 -3.44 6.14
CA VAL A 140 -10.10 -4.16 4.87
C VAL A 140 -9.44 -5.53 5.02
N THR A 141 -9.75 -6.46 4.12
CA THR A 141 -9.09 -7.76 4.07
C THR A 141 -8.46 -7.95 2.70
N ILE A 142 -7.14 -7.85 2.62
CA ILE A 142 -6.38 -8.01 1.39
C ILE A 142 -5.59 -9.31 1.44
N ALA A 143 -5.75 -10.16 0.43
CA ALA A 143 -5.09 -11.47 0.36
C ALA A 143 -5.24 -12.33 1.64
N GLY A 144 -6.41 -12.26 2.31
CA GLY A 144 -6.69 -12.99 3.55
C GLY A 144 -6.17 -12.33 4.83
N ILE A 145 -5.45 -11.21 4.73
CA ILE A 145 -4.92 -10.46 5.87
C ILE A 145 -5.80 -9.24 6.15
N ARG A 146 -6.28 -9.13 7.40
CA ARG A 146 -7.03 -7.97 7.86
C ARG A 146 -6.07 -6.81 8.14
N VAL A 147 -6.41 -5.64 7.62
CA VAL A 147 -5.67 -4.39 7.81
C VAL A 147 -6.63 -3.31 8.29
N CYS A 148 -6.26 -2.63 9.36
CA CYS A 148 -7.05 -1.58 10.00
C CYS A 148 -6.34 -0.23 9.91
N GLU A 149 -7.09 0.85 10.10
CA GLU A 149 -6.45 2.15 10.39
C GLU A 149 -5.65 2.07 11.69
N GLY A 150 -4.49 2.72 11.70
CA GLY A 150 -3.56 2.68 12.84
C GLY A 150 -2.60 1.50 12.85
N ASP A 151 -2.85 0.45 12.04
CA ASP A 151 -1.83 -0.55 11.73
C ASP A 151 -0.64 0.13 11.05
N TRP A 152 0.52 -0.50 11.13
CA TRP A 152 1.72 -0.12 10.41
C TRP A 152 1.98 -1.09 9.27
N LEU A 153 2.46 -0.56 8.15
CA LEU A 153 2.84 -1.35 6.99
C LEU A 153 4.31 -1.10 6.66
N TYR A 154 5.02 -2.19 6.41
CA TYR A 154 6.40 -2.21 5.96
C TYR A 154 6.45 -2.96 4.63
N ALA A 155 7.10 -2.39 3.64
CA ALA A 155 7.28 -3.02 2.33
C ALA A 155 8.72 -2.84 1.87
N ASP A 156 9.35 -3.91 1.40
CA ASP A 156 10.65 -3.90 0.76
C ASP A 156 10.68 -4.86 -0.44
N SER A 157 11.86 -5.35 -0.83
CA SER A 157 11.98 -6.27 -1.96
C SER A 157 11.58 -7.70 -1.62
N ASP A 158 11.53 -8.08 -0.35
CA ASP A 158 11.17 -9.42 0.11
C ASP A 158 9.65 -9.57 0.23
N GLY A 159 8.95 -8.51 0.61
CA GLY A 159 7.49 -8.54 0.66
C GLY A 159 6.83 -7.36 1.33
N ILE A 160 5.68 -7.63 1.93
CA ILE A 160 4.90 -6.66 2.70
C ILE A 160 4.54 -7.29 4.04
N LEU A 161 4.73 -6.54 5.11
CA LEU A 161 4.44 -6.92 6.48
C LEU A 161 3.48 -5.90 7.09
N VAL A 162 2.44 -6.38 7.76
CA VAL A 162 1.50 -5.54 8.54
C VAL A 162 1.71 -5.81 10.01
N SER A 163 1.83 -4.74 10.79
CA SER A 163 1.96 -4.76 12.24
C SER A 163 0.80 -4.01 12.90
N THR A 164 0.39 -4.43 14.09
CA THR A 164 -0.59 -3.69 14.91
C THR A 164 0.01 -2.42 15.55
N SER A 165 1.33 -2.29 15.56
CA SER A 165 2.07 -1.17 16.16
C SER A 165 3.33 -0.83 15.39
N GLU A 166 3.92 0.33 15.68
CA GLU A 166 5.21 0.73 15.09
C GLU A 166 6.33 -0.19 15.59
N MET A 167 6.98 -0.87 14.65
CA MET A 167 8.21 -1.61 14.88
C MET A 167 9.39 -0.64 14.86
N THR A 168 10.23 -0.74 15.89
CA THR A 168 11.49 -0.02 16.00
C THR A 168 12.64 -1.02 15.80
N ALA A 169 13.73 -0.55 15.21
CA ALA A 169 14.98 -1.30 15.09
C ALA A 169 15.72 -1.35 16.43
#